data_AF-A0A9X3K7R4-F1
#
_entry.id   AF-A0A9X3K7R4-F1
#
_cell.length_a   1.000
_cell.length_b   1.000
_cell.length_c   1.000
_cell.angle_alpha   90.00
_cell.angle_beta   90.00
_cell.angle_gamma   90.00
#
_symmetry.space_group_name_H-M   'P 1'
#
loop_
_entity.id
_entity.type
_entity.pdbx_description
1 polymer ?
#
loop_
_entity_poly.entity_id
_entity_poly.type
_entity_poly.pdbx_seq_one_letter_code
_entity_poly.pdbx_strand_id
1 'polypeptide(L)'
;ITWTKEKVAPGETFEVTFKVKVKDDVSGEVIKNKANVLEGNNNYETNETTNPTPKKPGKEIPRTGFGANTALYTALLGLSTVALGGFRIRYKKKNNK
;
A
#
# COMPACT_ATOMS: atom_id res chain seq x y z
N ILE A 1 12.16 -12.48 24.95
CA ILE A 1 12.54 -11.74 26.17
C ILE A 1 12.06 -12.57 27.35
N THR A 2 12.84 -12.62 28.43
CA THR A 2 12.54 -13.45 29.59
C THR A 2 12.69 -12.61 30.84
N TRP A 3 11.74 -12.75 31.76
CA TRP A 3 11.79 -12.15 33.09
C TRP A 3 11.72 -13.25 34.13
N THR A 4 12.41 -13.05 35.23
CA THR A 4 12.42 -13.98 36.35
C THR A 4 12.21 -13.19 37.62
N LYS A 5 11.28 -13.65 38.45
CA LYS A 5 11.10 -13.20 39.81
C LYS A 5 11.16 -14.43 40.71
N GLU A 6 12.10 -14.43 41.65
CA GLU A 6 12.40 -15.62 42.45
C GLU A 6 11.23 -16.03 43.35
N LYS A 7 10.47 -15.06 43.87
CA LYS A 7 9.32 -15.29 44.75
C LYS A 7 8.23 -14.27 44.45
N VAL A 8 7.01 -14.77 44.32
CA VAL A 8 5.77 -13.97 44.28
C VAL A 8 4.97 -14.42 45.50
N ALA A 9 4.67 -13.49 46.41
CA ALA A 9 3.91 -13.83 47.61
C ALA A 9 2.43 -14.13 47.26
N PRO A 10 1.70 -14.87 48.13
CA PRO A 10 0.27 -15.09 47.92
C PRO A 10 -0.49 -13.76 47.74
N GLY A 11 -1.18 -13.62 46.61
CA GLY A 11 -1.93 -12.41 46.25
C GLY A 11 -1.09 -11.27 45.64
N GLU A 12 0.21 -11.45 45.47
CA GLU A 12 1.07 -10.48 44.79
C GLU A 12 1.00 -10.63 43.26
N THR A 13 1.02 -9.50 42.55
CA THR A 13 1.11 -9.47 41.09
C THR A 13 2.50 -9.00 40.66
N PHE A 14 3.12 -9.71 39.73
CA PHE A 14 4.34 -9.27 39.05
C PHE A 14 4.01 -8.80 37.63
N GLU A 15 4.14 -7.50 37.39
CA GLU A 15 3.87 -6.89 36.09
C GLU A 15 5.15 -6.65 35.30
N VAL A 16 5.14 -6.98 34.01
CA VAL A 16 6.26 -6.77 33.09
C VAL A 16 5.83 -5.89 31.93
N THR A 17 6.61 -4.85 31.64
CA THR A 17 6.42 -3.97 30.49
C THR A 17 7.67 -3.98 29.62
N PHE A 18 7.48 -4.07 28.31
CA PHE A 18 8.58 -4.00 27.34
C PHE A 18 8.17 -3.25 26.08
N LYS A 19 9.18 -2.71 25.40
CA LYS A 19 9.04 -2.06 24.10
C LYS A 19 9.85 -2.84 23.07
N VAL A 20 9.26 -3.02 21.90
CA VAL A 20 9.92 -3.64 20.74
C VAL A 20 9.89 -2.66 19.56
N LYS A 21 10.92 -2.72 18.72
CA LYS A 21 10.94 -2.02 17.44
C LYS A 21 10.70 -3.04 16.33
N VAL A 22 9.67 -2.81 15.51
CA VAL A 22 9.45 -3.58 14.27
C VAL A 22 10.52 -3.17 13.26
N LYS A 23 11.05 -4.13 12.51
CA LYS A 23 12.05 -3.84 11.47
C LYS A 23 11.43 -3.03 10.34
N ASP A 24 12.23 -2.16 9.73
CA ASP A 24 11.78 -1.24 8.70
C ASP A 24 11.41 -1.94 7.39
N ASP A 25 11.86 -3.18 7.17
CA ASP A 25 11.63 -3.98 5.95
C ASP A 25 10.26 -4.69 5.92
N VAL A 26 9.62 -4.89 7.08
CA VAL A 26 8.31 -5.52 7.24
C VAL A 26 7.23 -4.75 6.45
N SER A 27 6.38 -5.47 5.73
CA SER A 27 5.34 -4.85 4.89
C SER A 27 4.09 -5.74 4.79
N GLY A 28 3.01 -5.35 5.46
CA GLY A 28 1.74 -6.07 5.41
C GLY A 28 1.69 -7.37 6.22
N GLU A 29 2.69 -7.62 7.06
CA GLU A 29 2.73 -8.76 7.97
C GLU A 29 1.96 -8.46 9.27
N VAL A 30 1.49 -9.51 9.94
CA VAL A 30 0.85 -9.43 11.25
C VAL A 30 1.87 -9.80 12.33
N ILE A 31 2.17 -8.85 13.22
CA ILE A 31 3.07 -9.08 14.34
C ILE A 31 2.29 -9.75 15.46
N LYS A 32 2.73 -10.93 15.90
CA LYS A 32 2.12 -11.71 16.99
C LYS A 32 2.94 -11.57 18.27
N ASN A 33 2.26 -11.48 19.40
CA ASN A 33 2.88 -11.56 20.73
C ASN A 33 2.14 -12.60 21.59
N LYS A 34 2.90 -13.53 22.15
CA LYS A 34 2.43 -14.59 23.05
C LYS A 34 3.52 -14.86 24.08
N ALA A 35 3.15 -15.15 25.32
CA ALA A 35 4.09 -15.46 26.38
C ALA A 35 3.79 -16.82 27.01
N ASN A 36 4.84 -17.41 27.58
CA ASN A 36 4.77 -18.61 28.40
C ASN A 36 5.14 -18.25 29.84
N VAL A 37 4.31 -18.62 30.80
CA VAL A 37 4.47 -18.34 32.23
C VAL A 37 4.75 -19.64 32.95
N LEU A 38 5.92 -19.73 33.58
CA LEU A 38 6.32 -20.88 34.39
C LEU A 38 6.27 -20.49 35.87
N GLU A 39 5.45 -21.20 36.64
CA GLU A 39 5.27 -20.98 38.08
C GLU A 39 5.39 -22.30 38.83
N GLY A 40 6.55 -22.53 39.46
CA GLY A 40 6.85 -23.84 40.06
C GLY A 40 6.77 -24.95 39.03
N ASN A 41 5.82 -25.87 39.21
CA ASN A 41 5.55 -26.97 38.27
C ASN A 41 4.43 -26.66 37.27
N ASN A 42 3.84 -25.47 37.33
CA ASN A 42 2.75 -25.05 36.44
C ASN A 42 3.30 -24.36 35.20
N ASN A 43 2.59 -24.55 34.09
CA ASN A 43 2.90 -23.92 32.82
C ASN A 43 1.63 -23.35 32.17
N TYR A 44 1.63 -22.05 31.89
CA TYR A 44 0.49 -21.34 31.31
C TYR A 44 0.91 -20.55 30.08
N GLU A 45 0.05 -20.55 29.07
CA GLU A 45 0.19 -19.68 27.91
C GLU A 45 -0.77 -18.49 28.00
N THR A 46 -0.31 -17.30 27.64
CA THR A 46 -1.20 -16.14 27.53
C THR A 46 -2.04 -16.22 26.26
N ASN A 47 -3.09 -15.41 26.19
CA ASN A 47 -3.72 -15.11 24.91
C ASN A 47 -2.68 -14.49 23.94
N GLU A 48 -2.84 -14.78 22.65
CA GLU A 48 -2.06 -14.16 21.58
C GLU A 48 -2.64 -12.78 21.26
N THR A 49 -1.80 -11.77 21.08
CA THR A 49 -2.18 -10.46 20.53
C THR A 49 -1.58 -10.26 19.15
N THR A 50 -2.31 -9.58 18.27
CA THR A 50 -1.90 -9.35 16.88
C THR A 50 -1.94 -7.87 16.54
N ASN A 51 -0.88 -7.36 15.93
CA ASN A 51 -0.81 -5.99 15.43
C ASN A 51 -0.38 -5.98 13.95
N PRO A 52 -1.26 -5.62 13.01
CA PRO A 52 -0.91 -5.59 11.58
C PRO A 52 0.09 -4.46 11.29
N THR A 53 0.92 -4.68 10.27
CA THR A 53 1.78 -3.64 9.71
C THR A 53 1.20 -3.09 8.41
N PRO A 54 1.40 -1.79 8.12
CA PRO A 54 0.99 -1.23 6.83
C PRO A 54 1.78 -1.90 5.69
N LYS A 55 1.14 -2.04 4.53
CA LYS A 55 1.84 -2.40 3.30
C LYS A 55 2.60 -1.19 2.80
N LYS A 56 3.86 -1.39 2.42
CA LYS A 56 4.62 -0.35 1.74
C LYS A 56 3.97 -0.06 0.38
N PRO A 57 3.92 1.23 -0.04
CA PRO A 57 3.52 1.55 -1.40
C PRO A 57 4.36 0.77 -2.39
N GLY A 58 3.68 0.13 -3.36
CA GLY A 58 4.37 -0.50 -4.48
C GLY A 58 5.08 0.56 -5.32
N LYS A 59 6.03 0.13 -6.16
CA LYS A 59 6.61 1.01 -7.18
C LYS A 59 5.48 1.51 -8.08
N GLU A 60 5.23 2.81 -8.09
CA GLU A 60 4.36 3.40 -9.09
C GLU A 60 5.00 3.18 -10.46
N ILE A 61 4.34 2.38 -11.30
CA ILE A 61 4.76 2.23 -12.70
C ILE A 61 4.10 3.39 -13.44
N PRO A 62 4.85 4.42 -13.87
CA PRO A 62 4.28 5.49 -14.67
C PRO A 62 3.71 4.89 -15.96
N ARG A 63 2.45 5.21 -16.26
CA ARG A 63 1.81 4.80 -17.53
C ARG A 63 2.52 5.49 -18.69
N THR A 64 3.53 4.83 -19.24
CA THR A 64 4.27 5.28 -20.42
C THR A 64 4.14 4.19 -21.48
N GLY A 65 3.18 4.37 -22.41
CA GLY A 65 2.87 3.36 -23.43
C GLY A 65 1.75 3.77 -24.38
N PHE A 66 1.60 2.99 -25.45
CA PHE A 66 0.60 3.14 -26.51
C PHE A 66 -0.82 3.03 -25.93
N GLY A 67 -1.43 4.17 -25.60
CA GLY A 67 -2.71 4.25 -24.91
C GLY A 67 -2.87 5.50 -24.03
N ALA A 68 -1.77 6.12 -23.60
CA ALA A 68 -1.82 7.32 -22.76
C ALA A 68 -2.24 8.60 -23.53
N ASN A 69 -1.99 8.65 -24.84
CA ASN A 69 -2.19 9.86 -25.66
C ASN A 69 -3.18 9.67 -26.83
N THR A 70 -3.86 8.51 -26.92
CA THR A 70 -4.74 8.19 -28.05
C THR A 70 -5.86 9.22 -28.21
N ALA A 71 -6.47 9.66 -27.12
CA ALA A 71 -7.54 10.66 -27.14
C ALA A 71 -7.08 12.05 -27.63
N LEU A 72 -5.83 12.46 -27.31
CA LEU A 72 -5.28 13.73 -27.78
C LEU A 72 -4.93 13.66 -29.27
N TYR A 73 -4.35 12.55 -29.74
CA TYR A 73 -4.03 12.37 -31.16
C TYR A 73 -5.29 12.23 -32.02
N THR A 74 -6.34 11.53 -31.56
CA THR A 74 -7.60 11.42 -32.31
C THR A 74 -8.30 12.77 -32.42
N ALA A 75 -8.28 13.59 -31.36
CA ALA A 75 -8.82 14.94 -31.40
C ALA A 75 -8.06 15.84 -32.39
N LEU A 76 -6.72 15.81 -32.38
CA LEU A 76 -5.88 16.57 -33.32
C LEU A 76 -6.12 16.16 -34.78
N LEU A 77 -6.21 14.85 -35.05
CA LEU A 77 -6.51 14.35 -36.39
C LEU A 77 -7.91 14.78 -36.84
N GLY A 78 -8.91 14.68 -35.96
CA GLY A 78 -10.27 15.15 -36.25
C GLY A 78 -10.36 16.64 -36.57
N LEU A 79 -9.58 17.49 -35.88
CA LEU A 79 -9.49 18.92 -36.21
C LEU A 79 -8.84 19.15 -37.58
N SER A 80 -7.82 18.37 -37.94
CA SER A 80 -7.13 18.49 -39.24
C SER A 80 -8.01 18.08 -40.42
N THR A 81 -8.85 17.04 -40.27
CA THR A 81 -9.73 16.57 -41.35
C THR A 81 -10.84 17.58 -41.65
N VAL A 82 -11.39 18.24 -40.63
CA VAL A 82 -12.36 19.34 -40.80
C VAL A 82 -11.71 20.53 -41.52
N ALA A 83 -10.47 20.90 -41.15
CA ALA A 83 -9.75 22.00 -41.79
C ALA A 83 -9.53 21.75 -43.29
N LEU A 84 -9.01 20.57 -43.67
CA LEU A 84 -8.76 20.22 -45.08
C LEU A 84 -10.05 20.14 -45.91
N GLY A 85 -11.14 19.61 -45.33
CA GLY A 85 -12.46 19.58 -45.99
C GLY A 85 -13.00 20.98 -46.30
N GLY A 86 -12.87 21.92 -45.35
CA GLY A 86 -13.29 23.31 -45.51
C GLY A 86 -12.51 24.08 -46.58
N PHE A 87 -11.18 23.86 -46.67
CA PHE A 87 -10.34 24.46 -47.73
C PHE A 87 -10.73 23.98 -49.12
N ARG A 88 -11.01 22.67 -49.30
CA ARG A 88 -11.40 22.09 -50.60
C ARG A 88 -12.73 22.65 -51.11
N ILE A 89 -13.71 22.85 -50.21
CA ILE A 89 -15.01 23.46 -50.53
C ILE A 89 -14.85 24.93 -50.94
N ARG A 90 -14.05 25.72 -50.22
CA ARG A 90 -13.75 27.12 -50.61
C ARG A 90 -13.05 27.20 -51.97
N TYR A 91 -12.11 26.31 -52.26
CA TYR A 91 -11.40 26.28 -53.55
C TYR A 91 -12.36 26.06 -54.72
N LYS A 92 -13.29 25.10 -54.58
CA LYS A 92 -14.33 24.85 -55.60
C LYS A 92 -15.25 26.05 -55.83
N LYS A 93 -15.58 26.81 -54.79
CA LYS A 93 -16.45 28.00 -54.89
C LYS A 93 -15.75 29.19 -55.58
N LYS A 94 -14.43 29.32 -55.48
CA LYS A 94 -13.68 30.43 -56.11
C LYS A 94 -13.40 30.20 -57.59
N ASN A 95 -13.29 28.95 -58.04
CA ASN A 95 -13.00 28.60 -59.43
C ASN A 95 -14.25 28.41 -60.31
N ASN A 96 -15.46 28.50 -59.75
CA ASN A 96 -16.74 28.43 -60.47
C ASN A 96 -17.42 29.82 -60.60
N LYS A 97 -16.65 30.89 -60.77
CA LYS A 97 -17.13 32.23 -61.08
C LYS A 97 -16.40 32.78 -62.31
#